data_AF-A0A225VS71-F1
#
_entry.id   AF-A0A225VS71-F1
#
_cell.length_a   1.000
_cell.length_b   1.000
_cell.length_c   1.000
_cell.angle_alpha   90.00
_cell.angle_beta   90.00
_cell.angle_gamma   90.00
#
_symmetry.space_group_name_H-M   'P 1'
#
loop_
_entity.id
_entity.type
_entity.pdbx_description
1 polymer ?
#
loop_
_entity_poly.entity_id
_entity_poly.type
_entity_poly.pdbx_seq_one_letter_code
_entity_poly.pdbx_strand_id
1 'polypeptide(L)' 'WRLVITDRFYTSVKLALELFHRCMYLTGTISTKRSGWEKEITTKKEVKTVNRRQFTCTAPWQETSSSHGVRPRREARGFS' A
#
# COMPACT_ATOMS: atom_id res chain seq x y z
N TRP A 1 21.40 -12.83 15.32
CA TRP A 1 20.83 -11.74 14.49
C TRP A 1 19.46 -11.37 15.00
N ARG A 2 19.03 -10.11 14.81
CA ARG A 2 17.68 -9.65 15.21
C ARG A 2 16.95 -9.07 14.00
N LEU A 3 15.70 -9.50 13.83
CA LEU A 3 14.79 -9.04 12.79
C LEU A 3 13.75 -8.12 13.45
N VAL A 4 13.60 -6.92 12.90
CA VAL A 4 12.62 -5.93 13.33
C VAL A 4 11.50 -5.90 12.30
N ILE A 5 10.28 -6.21 12.73
CA ILE A 5 9.07 -6.16 11.90
C ILE A 5 8.35 -4.86 12.20
N THR A 6 8.08 -4.05 11.18
CA THR A 6 7.44 -2.74 11.33
C THR A 6 6.27 -2.56 10.39
N ASP A 7 5.29 -1.78 10.85
CA ASP A 7 4.17 -1.31 10.04
C ASP A 7 4.61 -0.21 9.05
N ARG A 8 3.80 0.01 7.99
CA ARG A 8 4.03 0.98 6.91
C ARG A 8 4.35 2.40 7.37
N PHE A 9 3.85 2.82 8.54
CA PHE A 9 4.14 4.15 9.06
C PHE A 9 5.55 4.29 9.62
N TYR A 10 6.12 3.20 10.13
CA TYR A 10 7.41 3.17 10.81
C TYR A 10 8.55 2.65 9.93
N THR A 11 8.24 1.99 8.81
CA THR A 11 9.23 1.64 7.79
C THR A 11 9.78 2.88 7.09
N SER A 12 11.10 3.10 7.16
CA SER A 12 11.79 4.12 6.37
C SER A 12 13.21 3.68 6.00
N VAL A 13 13.75 4.25 4.91
CA VAL A 13 15.13 3.96 4.46
C VAL A 13 16.16 4.42 5.50
N LYS A 14 15.95 5.58 6.12
CA LYS A 14 16.82 6.09 7.18
C LYS A 14 16.87 5.12 8.37
N LEU A 15 15.70 4.66 8.82
CA LEU A 15 15.62 3.66 9.89
C LEU A 15 16.33 2.36 9.50
N ALA A 16 16.16 1.90 8.26
CA ALA A 16 16.84 0.70 7.78
C ALA A 16 18.37 0.84 7.81
N LEU A 17 18.92 2.00 7.41
CA LEU A 17 20.36 2.28 7.46
C LEU A 17 20.89 2.35 8.90
N GLU A 18 20.15 3.00 9.80
CA GLU A 18 20.49 3.06 11.23
C GLU A 18 20.52 1.66 11.88
N LEU A 19 19.57 0.79 11.51
CA LEU A 19 19.51 -0.58 11.97
C LEU A 19 20.58 -1.46 11.34
N PHE A 20 20.92 -1.22 10.08
CA PHE A 20 21.98 -1.93 9.37
C PHE A 20 23.34 -1.72 10.07
N HIS A 21 23.64 -0.50 10.50
CA HIS A 21 24.84 -0.19 11.29
C HIS A 21 24.88 -0.91 12.65
N ARG A 22 23.73 -1.34 13.17
CA ARG A 22 23.61 -2.07 14.44
C ARG A 22 23.46 -3.58 14.25
N CYS A 23 23.75 -4.09 13.04
CA CYS A 23 23.60 -5.50 12.68
C CYS A 23 22.16 -6.04 12.89
N MET A 24 21.16 -5.20 12.59
CA MET A 24 19.73 -5.56 12.63
C MET A 24 19.10 -5.43 11.25
N TYR A 25 18.22 -6.38 10.92
CA TYR A 25 17.46 -6.35 9.67
C TYR A 25 16.06 -5.78 9.91
N LEU A 26 15.58 -4.96 8.98
CA LEU A 26 14.23 -4.39 9.02
C LEU A 26 13.38 -5.02 7.93
N THR A 27 12.20 -5.52 8.30
CA THR A 27 11.18 -5.98 7.37
C THR A 27 9.87 -5.25 7.63
N GLY A 28 9.15 -4.93 6.57
CA GLY A 28 7.89 -4.21 6.64
C GLY A 28 7.45 -3.71 5.28
N THR A 29 6.21 -3.22 5.21
CA THR A 29 5.64 -2.68 3.97
C THR A 29 6.05 -1.24 3.80
N ILE A 30 6.52 -0.80 2.63
CA ILE A 30 6.84 0.61 2.39
C ILE A 30 5.66 1.37 1.77
N SER A 31 5.43 2.60 2.22
CA SER A 31 4.46 3.51 1.59
C SER A 31 5.00 4.07 0.27
N THR A 32 4.32 3.76 -0.84
CA THR A 32 4.63 4.26 -2.19
C THR A 32 4.26 5.72 -2.42
N LYS A 33 3.55 6.36 -1.48
CA LYS A 33 3.13 7.77 -1.58
C LYS A 33 4.23 8.77 -1.18
N ARG A 34 5.40 8.31 -0.72
CA ARG A 34 6.53 9.20 -0.39
C ARG A 34 7.27 9.58 -1.68
N SER A 35 7.63 10.85 -1.83
CA SER A 35 8.45 11.33 -2.94
C SER A 35 9.84 10.68 -2.90
N GLY A 36 10.43 10.40 -4.07
CA GLY A 36 11.81 9.90 -4.18
C GLY A 36 11.97 8.40 -4.47
N TRP A 37 10.89 7.67 -4.75
CA TRP A 37 10.99 6.29 -5.23
C TRP A 37 11.22 6.23 -6.74
N GLU A 38 12.00 5.23 -7.17
CA GLU A 38 12.20 4.95 -8.59
C GLU A 38 10.86 4.67 -9.28
N LYS A 39 10.66 5.26 -10.46
CA LYS A 39 9.38 5.21 -11.18
C LYS A 39 9.03 3.79 -11.64
N GLU A 40 10.04 2.92 -11.70
CA GLU A 40 9.91 1.50 -12.03
C GLU A 40 9.29 0.68 -10.88
N ILE A 41 9.60 1.04 -9.63
CA ILE A 41 9.05 0.39 -8.43
C ILE A 41 7.62 0.90 -8.16
N THR A 42 7.36 2.16 -8.51
CA THR A 42 6.03 2.76 -8.35
C THR A 42 5.13 2.36 -9.51
N THR A 43 4.29 1.34 -9.33
CA THR A 43 3.31 0.95 -10.34
C THR A 43 2.43 2.13 -10.71
N LYS A 44 2.47 2.54 -11.98
CA LYS A 44 1.57 3.58 -12.50
C LYS A 44 0.15 3.03 -12.44
N LYS A 45 -0.74 3.76 -11.78
CA LYS A 45 -2.17 3.43 -11.82
C LYS A 45 -2.65 3.63 -13.26
N GLU A 46 -3.21 2.58 -13.86
CA GLU A 46 -3.83 2.70 -15.18
C GLU A 46 -5.08 3.58 -15.06
N VAL A 47 -5.04 4.74 -15.72
CA VAL A 47 -6.19 5.62 -15.84
C VAL A 47 -6.84 5.32 -17.19
N LYS A 48 -8.03 4.72 -17.16
CA LYS A 48 -8.84 4.50 -18.36
C LYS A 48 -9.82 5.65 -18.50
N THR A 49 -9.83 6.30 -19.64
CA THR A 49 -10.81 7.35 -19.97
C THR A 49 -11.97 6.71 -20.72
N VAL A 50 -13.15 6.71 -20.13
CA VAL A 50 -14.39 6.22 -20.75
C VAL A 50 -15.40 7.36 -20.74
N ASN A 51 -15.97 7.70 -21.90
CA ASN A 51 -16.98 8.77 -22.04
C ASN A 51 -16.55 10.13 -21.43
N ARG A 52 -15.34 10.61 -21.76
CA ARG A 52 -14.73 11.86 -21.24
C ARG A 52 -14.59 11.91 -19.70
N ARG A 53 -14.81 10.79 -19.00
CA ARG A 53 -14.60 10.64 -17.56
C ARG A 53 -13.40 9.73 -17.33
N GLN A 54 -12.51 10.14 -16.43
CA GLN A 54 -11.33 9.37 -16.07
C GLN A 54 -11.65 8.42 -14.92
N PHE A 55 -11.32 7.16 -15.08
CA PHE A 55 -11.46 6.13 -14.04
C PHE A 55 -10.10 5.52 -13.77
N THR A 56 -9.71 5.47 -12.50
CA THR A 56 -8.55 4.69 -12.09
C THR A 56 -8.98 3.23 -11.97
N CYS A 57 -8.51 2.38 -12.88
CA CYS A 57 -8.70 0.95 -12.76
C CYS A 57 -7.62 0.43 -11.79
N THR A 58 -7.98 0.30 -10.52
CA THR A 58 -7.13 -0.43 -9.58
C THR A 58 -7.37 -1.91 -9.85
N ALA A 59 -6.31 -2.69 -10.09
CA ALA A 59 -6.46 -4.13 -10.22
C ALA A 59 -7.12 -4.68 -8.95
N PRO A 60 -8.05 -5.65 -9.02
CA PRO A 60 -8.79 -6.15 -7.85
C PRO A 60 -7.89 -6.71 -6.74
N TRP A 61 -6.63 -7.05 -7.06
CA TRP A 61 -5.62 -7.49 -6.11
C TRP A 61 -4.86 -6.35 -5.41
N GLN A 62 -5.12 -5.08 -5.75
CA GLN A 62 -4.43 -3.89 -5.22
C GLN A 62 -5.33 -3.00 -4.33
N GLU A 63 -6.47 -3.51 -3.87
CA GLU A 63 -7.37 -2.72 -3.02
C GLU A 63 -6.81 -2.47 -1.62
N THR A 64 -7.03 -1.23 -1.14
CA THR A 64 -6.85 -0.71 0.24
C THR A 64 -5.54 0.04 0.57
N SER A 65 -5.43 1.30 0.14
CA SER A 65 -4.71 2.32 0.94
C SER A 65 -5.14 3.77 0.65
N SER A 66 -6.42 3.97 0.31
CA SER A 66 -7.00 5.31 0.18
C SER A 66 -8.49 5.29 0.49
N SER A 67 -8.89 6.23 1.34
CA SER A 67 -10.26 6.67 1.69
C SER A 67 -11.16 5.72 2.48
N HIS A 68 -11.41 6.15 3.74
CA HIS A 68 -12.54 5.84 4.62
C HIS A 68 -13.55 4.79 4.14
N GLY A 69 -13.47 3.61 4.75
CA GLY A 69 -14.41 2.53 4.53
C GLY A 69 -15.76 2.78 5.22
N VAL A 70 -16.78 3.07 4.42
CA VAL A 70 -18.15 2.67 4.76
C VAL A 70 -18.25 1.19 4.40
N ARG A 71 -18.36 0.32 5.41
CA ARG A 71 -18.57 -1.12 5.19
C ARG A 71 -19.98 -1.33 4.61
N PRO A 72 -20.17 -2.08 3.51
CA PRO A 72 -21.51 -2.48 3.12
C PRO A 72 -22.01 -3.53 4.12
N ARG A 73 -23.11 -3.19 4.80
CA ARG A 73 -23.88 -4.09 5.68
C ARG A 73 -24.42 -5.23 4.82
N ARG A 74 -23.84 -6.42 4.93
CA ARG A 74 -24.38 -7.64 4.29
C ARG A 74 -25.77 -7.90 4.87
N GLU A 75 -26.80 -7.65 4.08
CA GLU A 75 -28.15 -8.11 4.36
C GLU A 75 -28.21 -9.59 4.03
N ALA A 76 -28.22 -10.43 5.07
CA ALA A 76 -28.48 -11.85 4.94
C ALA A 76 -29.96 -12.01 4.55
N ARG A 77 -30.23 -12.14 3.26
CA ARG A 77 -31.53 -12.64 2.80
C ARG A 77 -31.59 -14.12 3.14
N GLY A 78 -32.46 -14.45 4.09
CA GLY A 78 -32.82 -15.82 4.42
C GLY A 78 -33.37 -16.52 3.19
N PHE A 79 -32.91 -17.74 2.98
CA PHE A 79 -33.58 -18.69 2.11
C PHE A 79 -34.79 -19.21 2.89
N SER A 80 -35.98 -18.87 2.41
CA SER A 80 -37.24 -19.56 2.71
C SER A 80 -37.47 -20.66 1.68
#